data_AF-A0A3D3R4L2-F1
#
_entry.id   AF-A0A3D3R4L2-F1
#
_cell.length_a   1.000
_cell.length_b   1.000
_cell.length_c   1.000
_cell.angle_alpha   90.00
_cell.angle_beta   90.00
_cell.angle_gamma   90.00
#
_symmetry.space_group_name_H-M   'P 1'
#
loop_
_entity.id
_entity.type
_entity.pdbx_description
1 polymer ?
#
loop_
_entity_poly.entity_id
_entity_poly.type
_entity_poly.pdbx_seq_one_letter_code
_entity_poly.pdbx_strand_id
1 'polypeptide(L)' 'MTKRVDILIRFGKRVRKLRKEQGYSQENFAYACELDRTYVGGIERGERNLSLRNIERIADTLEISLADLMEGV' A
#
# COMPACT_ATOMS: atom_id res chain seq x y z
N MET A 1 15.99 -14.80 18.95
CA MET A 1 15.10 -14.81 17.77
C MET A 1 14.89 -13.37 17.32
N THR A 2 15.42 -13.00 16.16
CA THR A 2 15.22 -11.66 15.59
C THR A 2 13.74 -11.51 15.24
N LYS A 3 13.01 -10.62 15.92
CA LYS A 3 11.59 -10.39 15.64
C LYS A 3 11.47 -9.83 14.22
N ARG A 4 10.78 -10.54 13.32
CA ARG A 4 10.50 -10.06 11.97
C ARG A 4 9.68 -8.77 12.07
N VAL A 5 10.03 -7.76 11.27
CA VAL A 5 9.30 -6.49 11.22
C VAL A 5 7.83 -6.77 10.87
N ASP A 6 6.92 -6.06 11.54
CA ASP A 6 5.47 -6.18 11.36
C ASP A 6 5.09 -6.16 9.86
N ILE A 7 4.17 -7.04 9.47
CA ILE A 7 3.70 -7.15 8.09
C ILE A 7 3.08 -5.83 7.60
N LEU A 8 2.39 -5.08 8.46
CA LEU A 8 1.78 -3.80 8.10
C LEU A 8 2.85 -2.77 7.73
N ILE A 9 3.97 -2.75 8.44
CA ILE A 9 5.11 -1.86 8.13
C ILE A 9 5.77 -2.27 6.81
N ARG A 10 5.95 -3.58 6.58
CA ARG A 10 6.56 -4.09 5.34
C ARG A 10 5.68 -3.80 4.12
N PHE A 11 4.39 -4.10 4.24
CA PHE A 11 3.39 -3.80 3.21
C PHE A 11 3.27 -2.29 2.95
N GLY A 12 3.16 -1.47 4.00
CA GLY A 12 3.09 -0.01 3.88
C GLY A 12 4.30 0.60 3.16
N LYS A 13 5.51 0.10 3.43
CA LYS A 13 6.72 0.50 2.70
C LYS A 13 6.68 0.10 1.23
N ARG A 14 6.18 -1.10 0.92
CA ARG A 14 6.02 -1.59 -0.46
C ARG A 14 5.05 -0.73 -1.25
N VAL A 15 3.86 -0.44 -0.70
CA VAL A 15 2.87 0.48 -1.31
C VAL A 15 3.48 1.85 -1.54
N ARG A 16 4.17 2.42 -0.54
CA ARG A 16 4.81 3.74 -0.66
C ARG A 16 5.87 3.78 -1.76
N LYS A 17 6.64 2.72 -1.91
CA LYS A 17 7.65 2.60 -2.98
C LYS A 17 6.98 2.63 -4.35
N LEU A 18 6.04 1.71 -4.59
CA LEU A 18 5.33 1.58 -5.87
C LEU A 18 4.59 2.88 -6.25
N ARG A 19 3.88 3.49 -5.30
CA ARG A 19 3.19 4.77 -5.51
C ARG A 19 4.15 5.86 -5.99
N LYS A 20 5.34 5.95 -5.37
CA LYS A 20 6.35 6.94 -5.76
C LYS A 20 6.97 6.63 -7.12
N GLU A 21 7.19 5.36 -7.45
CA GLU A 21 7.69 4.94 -8.76
C GLU A 21 6.73 5.34 -9.89
N GLN A 22 5.43 5.35 -9.63
CA GLN A 22 4.41 5.87 -10.55
C GLN A 22 4.17 7.39 -10.45
N GLY A 23 4.95 8.11 -9.64
CA GLY A 23 4.86 9.57 -9.55
C GLY A 23 3.65 10.13 -8.81
N TYR A 24 2.86 9.28 -8.13
CA TYR A 24 1.69 9.75 -7.40
C TYR A 24 2.05 10.46 -6.09
N SER A 25 1.35 11.56 -5.80
CA SER A 25 1.22 12.08 -4.43
C SER A 25 0.32 11.14 -3.59
N GLN A 26 0.33 11.27 -2.25
CA GLN A 26 -0.62 10.49 -1.43
C GLN A 26 -2.08 10.85 -1.74
N GLU A 27 -2.34 12.13 -2.06
CA GLU A 27 -3.67 12.62 -2.38
C GLU A 27 -4.17 12.07 -3.72
N ASN A 28 -3.36 12.18 -4.77
CA ASN A 28 -3.71 11.65 -6.10
C ASN A 28 -3.86 10.13 -6.07
N PHE A 29 -3.00 9.42 -5.33
CA PHE A 29 -3.12 7.97 -5.19
C PHE A 29 -4.36 7.55 -4.42
N ALA A 30 -4.67 8.24 -3.32
CA ALA A 30 -5.88 7.98 -2.56
C ALA A 30 -7.13 8.21 -3.41
N TYR A 31 -7.17 9.30 -4.18
CA TYR A 31 -8.23 9.54 -5.15
C TYR A 31 -8.35 8.41 -6.18
N ALA A 32 -7.23 7.99 -6.79
CA ALA A 32 -7.21 6.92 -7.78
C ALA A 32 -7.63 5.55 -7.21
N CYS A 33 -7.26 5.25 -5.96
CA CYS A 33 -7.72 4.05 -5.25
C CYS A 33 -9.17 4.15 -4.74
N GLU A 34 -9.81 5.33 -4.85
CA GLU A 34 -11.05 5.69 -4.17
C GLU A 34 -11.01 5.42 -2.65
N LEU A 35 -9.92 5.86 -2.02
CA LEU A 35 -9.67 5.79 -0.58
C LEU A 35 -9.49 7.20 0.00
N ASP A 36 -9.66 7.32 1.31
CA ASP A 36 -9.32 8.56 2.01
C ASP A 36 -7.80 8.74 2.09
N ARG A 37 -7.33 9.97 1.87
CA ARG A 37 -5.90 10.33 1.90
C ARG A 37 -5.25 9.98 3.25
N THR A 38 -5.94 10.20 4.36
CA THR A 38 -5.42 9.87 5.70
C THR A 38 -5.35 8.37 5.92
N TYR A 39 -6.30 7.61 5.34
CA TYR A 39 -6.26 6.16 5.33
C TYR A 39 -5.02 5.67 4.59
N VAL A 40 -4.78 6.11 3.34
CA VAL A 40 -3.57 5.79 2.56
C VAL A 40 -2.29 6.13 3.34
N GLY A 41 -2.23 7.31 3.95
CA GLY A 41 -1.09 7.68 4.79
C GLY A 41 -0.88 6.72 5.97
N GLY A 42 -1.95 6.27 6.61
CA GLY A 42 -1.92 5.25 7.65
C GLY A 42 -1.46 3.88 7.15
N ILE A 43 -1.85 3.48 5.93
CA ILE A 43 -1.34 2.25 5.27
C ILE A 43 0.18 2.32 5.17
N GLU A 44 0.71 3.41 4.60
CA GLU A 44 2.14 3.56 4.33
C GLU A 44 3.01 3.59 5.60
N ARG A 45 2.42 3.97 6.74
CA ARG A 45 3.07 3.95 8.05
C ARG A 45 2.88 2.63 8.80
N GLY A 46 2.08 1.70 8.28
CA GLY A 46 1.75 0.44 8.94
C GLY A 46 0.75 0.57 10.10
N GLU A 47 -0.02 1.65 10.14
CA GLU A 47 -0.99 1.97 11.20
C GLU A 47 -2.41 1.46 10.89
N ARG A 48 -2.60 0.81 9.74
CA ARG A 48 -3.90 0.34 9.26
C ARG A 48 -3.78 -1.12 8.83
N ASN A 49 -4.64 -1.96 9.41
CA ASN A 49 -4.93 -3.27 8.86
C ASN A 49 -6.03 -3.12 7.80
N LEU A 50 -5.79 -3.65 6.61
CA LEU A 50 -6.59 -3.40 5.41
C LEU A 50 -7.47 -4.60 5.12
N SER A 51 -8.63 -4.36 4.52
CA SER A 51 -9.42 -5.45 3.94
C SER A 51 -8.79 -5.92 2.62
N LEU A 52 -9.05 -7.17 2.23
CA LEU A 52 -8.57 -7.71 0.96
C LEU A 52 -9.05 -6.88 -0.26
N ARG A 53 -10.27 -6.33 -0.20
CA ARG A 53 -10.81 -5.44 -1.24
C ARG A 53 -9.96 -4.18 -1.42
N ASN A 54 -9.46 -3.59 -0.33
CA ASN A 54 -8.58 -2.42 -0.45
C ASN A 54 -7.21 -2.79 -1.00
N ILE A 55 -6.72 -4.00 -0.73
CA ILE A 55 -5.47 -4.50 -1.31
C ILE A 55 -5.63 -4.69 -2.83
N GLU A 56 -6.74 -5.26 -3.27
CA GLU A 56 -7.10 -5.41 -4.69
C GLU A 56 -7.18 -4.04 -5.39
N ARG A 57 -7.90 -3.07 -4.82
CA ARG A 57 -7.97 -1.71 -5.38
C ARG A 57 -6.60 -1.04 -5.53
N ILE A 58 -5.71 -1.25 -4.57
CA ILE A 58 -4.33 -0.75 -4.63
C ILE A 58 -3.57 -1.43 -5.77
N ALA A 59 -3.70 -2.74 -5.94
CA ALA A 59 -3.06 -3.48 -7.03
C ALA A 59 -3.58 -3.01 -8.40
N ASP A 60 -4.90 -2.87 -8.55
CA ASP A 60 -5.55 -2.39 -9.76
C ASP A 60 -5.10 -0.96 -10.12
N THR A 61 -5.05 -0.05 -9.12
CA THR A 61 -4.60 1.33 -9.32
C THR A 61 -3.12 1.40 -9.74
N LEU A 62 -2.31 0.45 -9.27
CA LEU A 62 -0.90 0.33 -9.63
C LEU A 62 -0.71 -0.51 -10.91
N GLU A 63 -1.77 -1.03 -11.53
CA GLU A 63 -1.73 -1.88 -12.72
C GLU A 63 -0.81 -3.10 -12.59
N ILE A 64 -0.80 -3.74 -11.40
CA ILE A 64 0.02 -4.93 -11.11
C ILE A 64 -0.82 -6.04 -10.49
N SER A 65 -0.29 -7.27 -10.50
CA SER A 65 -0.95 -8.38 -9.81
C SER A 65 -0.85 -8.27 -8.28
N LEU A 66 -1.76 -8.93 -7.57
CA LEU A 66 -1.65 -9.08 -6.11
C LEU A 66 -0.33 -9.76 -5.68
N ALA A 67 0.20 -10.66 -6.50
CA ALA A 67 1.48 -11.32 -6.22
C ALA A 67 2.65 -10.32 -6.27
N ASP A 68 2.69 -9.46 -7.29
CA ASP A 68 3.72 -8.42 -7.42
C ASP A 68 3.61 -7.37 -6.31
N LEU A 69 2.37 -7.01 -5.92
CA LEU A 69 2.12 -6.09 -4.81
C LEU A 69 2.66 -6.66 -3.49
N MET A 70 2.52 -7.96 -3.28
CA MET A 70 2.95 -8.67 -2.06
C MET A 70 4.43 -9.10 -2.09
N GLU A 71 5.13 -8.90 -3.20
CA GLU A 71 6.52 -9.30 -3.34
C GLU A 71 7.42 -8.60 -2.30
N GLY A 72 8.18 -9.42 -1.53
CA GLY A 72 9.09 -8.94 -0.49
C GLY A 72 8.43 -8.50 0.83
N VAL A 73 7.10 -8.66 0.95
CA VAL A 73 6.33 -8.46 2.20
C VAL A 73 6.38 -9.70 3.09
#